data_AF-A0A2I0DCG8-F1
#
_entry.id   AF-A0A2I0DCG8-F1
#
_cell.length_a   1.000
_cell.length_b   1.000
_cell.length_c   1.000
_cell.angle_alpha   90.00
_cell.angle_beta   90.00
_cell.angle_gamma   90.00
#
_symmetry.space_group_name_H-M   'P 1'
#
loop_
_entity.id
_entity.type
_entity.pdbx_description
1 polymer ?
#
loop_
_entity_poly.entity_id
_entity_poly.type
_entity_poly.pdbx_seq_one_letter_code
_entity_poly.pdbx_strand_id
1 'polypeptide(L)'
;YEEFKNEIFVLSSAKERLSDAIERHSKLQRKKATSAYSTIQKYALELLKGDGAYEEKFQNGRKISINFGKNSFYLDDRNRFSASSLVLLKNCVRFAIFFASVELDYFRYPRFILCDNIEDKGMEEERSKNFQKNIAEISKSLSLKNDKFQIIMTTSMIASELDIETYTIGKFYDKKDKSLKN
;
A
#
# COMPACT_ATOMS: atom_id res chain seq x y z
N TYR A 1 -1.85 -58.53 13.51
CA TYR A 1 -0.61 -58.00 14.13
C TYR A 1 0.28 -57.34 13.08
N GLU A 2 0.61 -58.03 11.97
CA GLU A 2 1.36 -57.42 10.85
C GLU A 2 0.62 -56.26 10.16
N GLU A 3 -0.71 -56.36 10.01
CA GLU A 3 -1.52 -55.27 9.48
C GLU A 3 -1.45 -53.99 10.34
N PHE A 4 -1.56 -54.12 11.66
CA PHE A 4 -1.40 -53.01 12.60
C PHE A 4 0.02 -52.40 12.57
N LYS A 5 1.07 -53.23 12.41
CA LYS A 5 2.44 -52.71 12.26
C LYS A 5 2.61 -51.91 10.96
N ASN A 6 2.06 -52.40 9.86
CA ASN A 6 2.06 -51.68 8.59
C ASN A 6 1.31 -50.35 8.69
N GLU A 7 0.16 -50.34 9.38
CA GLU A 7 -0.60 -49.12 9.62
C GLU A 7 0.18 -48.10 10.47
N ILE A 8 0.83 -48.54 11.55
CA ILE A 8 1.71 -47.70 12.38
C ILE A 8 2.87 -47.12 11.56
N PHE A 9 3.48 -47.93 10.68
CA PHE A 9 4.55 -47.48 9.81
C PHE A 9 4.07 -46.41 8.84
N VAL A 10 2.96 -46.66 8.14
CA VAL A 10 2.35 -45.70 7.20
C VAL A 10 1.99 -44.38 7.89
N LEU A 11 1.37 -44.45 9.07
CA LEU A 11 1.01 -43.27 9.85
C LEU A 11 2.24 -42.50 10.36
N SER A 12 3.29 -43.21 10.79
CA SER A 12 4.55 -42.59 11.22
C SER A 12 5.22 -41.84 10.06
N SER A 13 5.31 -42.48 8.89
CA SER A 13 5.86 -41.84 7.69
C SER A 13 4.98 -40.69 7.17
N ALA A 14 3.65 -40.77 7.33
CA ALA A 14 2.76 -39.67 7.01
C ALA A 14 2.96 -38.47 7.96
N LYS A 15 3.09 -38.74 9.26
CA LYS A 15 3.36 -37.72 10.28
C LYS A 15 4.66 -36.98 9.99
N GLU A 16 5.75 -37.70 9.71
CA GLU A 16 7.05 -37.10 9.39
C GLU A 16 6.96 -36.20 8.15
N ARG A 17 6.37 -36.69 7.05
CA ARG A 17 6.18 -35.90 5.83
C ARG A 17 5.36 -34.62 6.06
N LEU A 18 4.31 -34.70 6.88
CA LEU A 18 3.47 -33.55 7.20
C LEU A 18 4.20 -32.55 8.10
N SER A 19 4.96 -33.01 9.09
CA SER A 19 5.81 -32.17 9.94
C SER A 19 6.83 -31.39 9.11
N ASP A 20 7.51 -32.06 8.17
CA ASP A 20 8.45 -31.41 7.25
C ASP A 20 7.76 -30.38 6.35
N ALA A 21 6.57 -30.71 5.82
CA ALA A 21 5.81 -29.79 5.00
C ALA A 21 5.41 -28.53 5.78
N ILE A 22 4.92 -28.70 7.02
CA ILE A 22 4.57 -27.59 7.92
C ILE A 22 5.79 -26.70 8.16
N GLU A 23 6.95 -27.28 8.45
CA GLU A 23 8.18 -26.51 8.69
C GLU A 23 8.59 -25.72 7.44
N ARG A 24 8.60 -26.35 6.27
CA ARG A 24 8.92 -25.69 5.00
C ARG A 24 7.96 -24.54 4.70
N HIS A 25 6.66 -24.76 4.82
CA HIS A 25 5.65 -23.72 4.59
C HIS A 25 5.76 -22.58 5.60
N SER A 26 6.02 -22.88 6.87
CA SER A 26 6.21 -21.88 7.91
C SER A 26 7.44 -21.00 7.64
N LYS A 27 8.57 -21.59 7.23
CA LYS A 27 9.77 -20.85 6.84
C LYS A 27 9.51 -19.95 5.63
N LEU A 28 8.83 -20.49 4.61
CA LEU A 28 8.48 -19.72 3.41
C LEU A 28 7.54 -18.54 3.74
N GLN A 29 6.53 -18.77 4.58
CA GLN A 29 5.60 -17.73 5.02
C GLN A 29 6.34 -16.61 5.76
N ARG A 30 7.25 -16.94 6.68
CA ARG A 30 8.07 -15.94 7.39
C ARG A 30 8.90 -15.11 6.41
N LYS A 31 9.57 -15.75 5.45
CA LYS A 31 10.37 -15.06 4.42
C LYS A 31 9.52 -14.11 3.58
N LYS A 32 8.37 -14.60 3.09
CA LYS A 32 7.41 -13.79 2.31
C LYS A 32 6.86 -12.62 3.10
N ALA A 33 6.55 -12.83 4.38
CA ALA A 33 6.10 -11.77 5.27
C ALA A 33 7.17 -10.70 5.47
N THR A 34 8.42 -11.08 5.79
CA THR A 34 9.53 -10.13 5.92
C THR A 34 9.72 -9.30 4.66
N SER A 35 9.70 -9.94 3.49
CA SER A 35 9.79 -9.24 2.21
C SER A 35 8.60 -8.29 1.98
N ALA A 36 7.38 -8.72 2.28
CA ALA A 36 6.20 -7.87 2.18
C ALA A 36 6.29 -6.63 3.07
N TYR A 37 6.65 -6.77 4.35
CA TYR A 37 6.85 -5.64 5.25
C TYR A 37 7.96 -4.70 4.77
N SER A 38 9.06 -5.23 4.23
CA SER A 38 10.14 -4.41 3.70
C SER A 38 9.72 -3.63 2.45
N THR A 39 8.97 -4.25 1.53
CA THR A 39 8.44 -3.58 0.33
C THR A 39 7.41 -2.51 0.70
N ILE A 40 6.53 -2.79 1.67
CA ILE A 40 5.60 -1.76 2.19
C ILE A 40 6.39 -0.60 2.80
N GLN A 41 7.41 -0.87 3.63
CA GLN A 41 8.22 0.19 4.22
C GLN A 41 8.92 1.04 3.16
N LYS A 42 9.48 0.41 2.11
CA LYS A 42 10.11 1.11 0.97
C LYS A 42 9.14 2.13 0.35
N TYR A 43 7.98 1.67 -0.13
CA TYR A 43 7.00 2.55 -0.78
C TYR A 43 6.41 3.60 0.15
N ALA A 44 6.17 3.26 1.42
CA ALA A 44 5.64 4.22 2.39
C ALA A 44 6.63 5.36 2.66
N LEU A 45 7.92 5.05 2.80
CA LEU A 45 8.96 6.06 2.99
C LEU A 45 9.18 6.89 1.73
N GLU A 46 9.13 6.28 0.54
CA GLU A 46 9.24 6.98 -0.73
C GLU A 46 8.13 8.02 -0.90
N LEU A 47 6.87 7.62 -0.68
CA LEU A 47 5.71 8.52 -0.71
C LEU A 47 5.78 9.63 0.35
N LEU A 48 6.22 9.31 1.57
CA LEU A 48 6.35 10.29 2.65
C LEU A 48 7.45 11.32 2.39
N LYS A 49 8.58 10.90 1.83
CA LYS A 49 9.68 11.82 1.51
C LYS A 49 9.31 12.76 0.37
N GLY A 50 8.44 12.31 -0.54
CA GLY A 50 7.86 13.16 -1.57
C GLY A 50 6.86 14.24 -1.08
N ASP A 51 6.65 14.38 0.24
CA ASP A 51 5.70 15.36 0.80
C ASP A 51 6.06 16.82 0.45
N GLY A 52 7.33 17.16 0.21
CA GLY A 52 7.73 18.55 -0.09
C GLY A 52 8.02 19.40 1.16
N ALA A 53 8.62 18.77 2.18
CA ALA A 53 9.08 19.41 3.42
C ALA A 53 8.02 20.05 4.36
N TYR A 54 6.72 19.82 4.16
CA TYR A 54 5.68 20.25 5.12
C TYR A 54 5.82 19.62 6.51
N GLU A 55 6.41 18.42 6.59
CA GLU A 55 6.75 17.75 7.84
C GLU A 55 8.20 17.27 7.79
N GLU A 56 9.07 17.95 8.53
CA GLU A 56 10.51 17.63 8.60
C GLU A 56 10.78 16.17 8.98
N LYS A 57 9.92 15.60 9.85
CA LYS A 57 10.02 14.21 10.27
C LYS A 57 9.80 13.23 9.13
N PHE A 58 9.01 13.59 8.11
CA PHE A 58 8.78 12.72 6.96
C PHE A 58 10.03 12.66 6.06
N GLN A 59 10.74 13.78 5.92
CA GLN A 59 12.00 13.84 5.17
C GLN A 59 13.08 12.98 5.80
N ASN A 60 13.21 13.06 7.13
CA ASN A 60 14.21 12.32 7.90
C ASN A 60 13.78 10.91 8.31
N GLY A 61 12.57 10.49 7.91
CA GLY A 61 11.96 9.23 8.29
C GLY A 61 12.77 8.01 7.86
N ARG A 62 12.98 7.06 8.78
CA ARG A 62 13.82 5.87 8.52
C ARG A 62 13.04 4.56 8.52
N LYS A 63 12.01 4.45 9.35
CA LYS A 63 11.29 3.20 9.58
C LYS A 63 9.80 3.44 9.65
N ILE A 64 9.06 2.67 8.85
CA ILE A 64 7.62 2.55 8.95
C ILE A 64 7.28 1.22 9.59
N SER A 65 6.59 1.28 10.73
CA SER A 65 6.11 0.11 11.47
C SER A 65 4.60 0.01 11.31
N ILE A 66 4.09 -1.15 10.89
CA ILE A 66 2.66 -1.40 10.73
C ILE A 66 2.26 -2.57 11.61
N ASN A 67 1.20 -2.37 12.40
CA ASN A 67 0.55 -3.42 13.15
C ASN A 67 -0.90 -3.58 12.66
N PHE A 68 -1.13 -4.60 11.82
CA PHE A 68 -2.45 -4.89 11.28
C PHE A 68 -3.46 -5.25 12.37
N GLY A 69 -3.05 -6.02 13.40
CA GLY A 69 -3.95 -6.44 14.49
C GLY A 69 -4.43 -5.28 15.37
N LYS A 70 -3.61 -4.24 15.53
CA LYS A 70 -3.96 -3.01 16.26
C LYS A 70 -4.47 -1.89 15.35
N ASN A 71 -4.54 -2.13 14.03
CA ASN A 71 -4.83 -1.11 13.02
C ASN A 71 -4.01 0.18 13.22
N SER A 72 -2.71 0.04 13.48
CA SER A 72 -1.82 1.15 13.81
C SER A 72 -0.58 1.17 12.96
N PHE A 73 -0.08 2.37 12.71
CA PHE A 73 1.13 2.63 11.94
C PHE A 73 1.93 3.75 12.59
N TYR A 74 3.26 3.66 12.47
CA TYR A 74 4.20 4.56 13.10
C TYR A 74 5.33 4.88 12.13
N LEU A 75 5.79 6.12 12.16
CA LEU A 75 7.05 6.55 11.57
C LEU A 75 8.05 6.76 12.71
N ASP A 76 9.15 6.01 12.71
CA ASP A 76 10.18 6.04 13.76
C ASP A 76 9.58 5.97 15.18
N ASP A 77 8.66 5.02 15.36
CA ASP A 77 7.90 4.76 16.59
C ASP A 77 6.99 5.92 17.06
N ARG A 78 6.80 6.95 16.23
CA ARG A 78 5.85 8.06 16.42
C ARG A 78 4.61 7.88 15.54
N ASN A 79 3.45 8.18 16.12
CA ASN A 79 2.19 8.36 15.38
C ASN A 79 1.45 9.67 15.72
N ARG A 80 2.10 10.57 16.47
CA ARG A 80 1.57 11.88 16.82
C ARG A 80 2.06 12.93 15.84
N PHE A 81 1.19 13.29 14.91
CA PHE A 81 1.40 14.29 13.86
C PHE A 81 0.20 15.25 13.81
N SER A 82 0.31 16.35 13.05
CA SER A 82 -0.84 17.20 12.73
C SER A 82 -1.92 16.39 11.99
N ALA A 83 -3.16 16.90 11.97
CA ALA A 83 -4.27 16.20 11.33
C ALA A 83 -4.00 15.91 9.85
N SER A 84 -3.49 16.90 9.10
CA SER A 84 -3.13 16.76 7.69
C SER A 84 -1.98 15.77 7.48
N SER A 85 -0.93 15.82 8.31
CA SER A 85 0.19 14.87 8.23
C SER A 85 -0.21 13.44 8.57
N LEU A 86 -1.14 13.24 9.52
CA LEU A 86 -1.65 11.90 9.85
C LEU A 86 -2.49 11.33 8.70
N VAL A 87 -3.29 12.16 8.03
CA VAL A 87 -4.04 11.76 6.82
C VAL A 87 -3.09 11.36 5.70
N LEU A 88 -2.06 12.16 5.45
CA LEU A 88 -1.04 11.82 4.45
C LEU A 88 -0.34 10.50 4.80
N LEU A 89 0.16 10.36 6.03
CA LEU A 89 0.82 9.13 6.48
C LEU A 89 -0.08 7.89 6.31
N LYS A 90 -1.36 8.03 6.63
CA LYS A 90 -2.34 6.96 6.44
C LYS A 90 -2.49 6.60 4.96
N ASN A 91 -2.57 7.58 4.07
CA ASN A 91 -2.66 7.36 2.63
C ASN A 91 -1.36 6.77 2.08
N CYS A 92 -0.18 7.25 2.49
CA CYS A 92 1.11 6.66 2.13
C CYS A 92 1.18 5.17 2.50
N VAL A 93 0.76 4.80 3.71
CA VAL A 93 0.74 3.39 4.15
C VAL A 93 -0.23 2.55 3.30
N ARG A 94 -1.41 3.08 2.96
CA ARG A 94 -2.39 2.38 2.10
C ARG A 94 -1.85 2.15 0.69
N PHE A 95 -1.31 3.20 0.06
CA PHE A 95 -0.68 3.09 -1.26
C PHE A 95 0.55 2.19 -1.24
N ALA A 96 1.32 2.18 -0.15
CA ALA A 96 2.45 1.29 -0.01
C ALA A 96 2.05 -0.19 0.08
N ILE A 97 0.95 -0.51 0.78
CA ILE A 97 0.36 -1.87 0.78
C ILE A 97 -0.08 -2.24 -0.64
N PHE A 98 -0.76 -1.31 -1.32
CA PHE A 98 -1.18 -1.50 -2.70
C PHE A 98 0.00 -1.75 -3.64
N PHE A 99 1.03 -0.89 -3.69
CA PHE A 99 2.20 -1.08 -4.54
C PHE A 99 2.99 -2.34 -4.19
N ALA A 100 3.09 -2.69 -2.91
CA ALA A 100 3.67 -3.97 -2.50
C ALA A 100 2.87 -5.16 -3.04
N SER A 101 1.55 -5.05 -3.18
CA SER A 101 0.70 -6.09 -3.78
C SER A 101 0.84 -6.20 -5.30
N VAL A 102 1.22 -5.11 -5.95
CA VAL A 102 1.54 -5.09 -7.37
C VAL A 102 2.91 -5.73 -7.60
N GLU A 103 3.92 -5.32 -6.83
CA GLU A 103 5.31 -5.82 -6.97
C GLU A 103 5.45 -7.31 -6.57
N LEU A 104 4.75 -7.76 -5.53
CA LEU A 104 4.92 -9.11 -4.99
C LEU A 104 3.79 -10.04 -5.46
N ASP A 105 4.12 -10.97 -6.34
CA ASP A 105 3.20 -11.94 -6.95
C ASP A 105 2.39 -12.78 -5.93
N TYR A 106 2.98 -13.08 -4.78
CA TYR A 106 2.36 -13.86 -3.72
C TYR A 106 1.50 -13.03 -2.76
N PHE A 107 1.51 -11.71 -2.87
CA PHE A 107 0.80 -10.83 -1.96
C PHE A 107 -0.68 -10.77 -2.38
N ARG A 108 -1.51 -11.45 -1.60
CA ARG A 108 -2.96 -11.59 -1.85
C ARG A 108 -3.75 -10.36 -1.38
N TYR A 109 -3.43 -9.20 -1.93
CA TYR A 109 -4.20 -7.97 -1.74
C TYR A 109 -4.71 -7.50 -3.11
N PRO A 110 -5.92 -6.91 -3.21
CA PRO A 110 -6.44 -6.44 -4.49
C PRO A 110 -5.49 -5.44 -5.15
N ARG A 111 -5.14 -5.69 -6.42
CA ARG A 111 -4.42 -4.72 -7.28
C ARG A 111 -5.38 -3.64 -7.82
N PHE A 112 -6.27 -3.19 -6.94
CA PHE A 112 -7.26 -2.16 -7.17
C PHE A 112 -7.38 -1.31 -5.90
N ILE A 113 -7.35 0.01 -6.06
CA ILE A 113 -7.58 0.94 -4.95
C ILE A 113 -8.49 2.08 -5.40
N LEU A 114 -9.51 2.35 -4.57
CA LEU A 114 -10.39 3.50 -4.70
C LEU A 114 -10.19 4.40 -3.49
N CYS A 115 -9.72 5.61 -3.74
CA CYS A 115 -9.53 6.64 -2.74
C CYS A 115 -10.52 7.77 -2.99
N ASP A 116 -11.58 7.79 -2.19
CA ASP A 116 -12.50 8.91 -2.19
C ASP A 116 -11.92 10.02 -1.31
N ASN A 117 -11.58 11.15 -1.94
CA ASN A 117 -11.08 12.38 -1.35
C ASN A 117 -9.74 12.22 -0.60
N ILE A 118 -8.64 12.22 -1.36
CA ILE A 118 -7.27 12.05 -0.82
C ILE A 118 -6.83 13.24 0.04
N GLU A 119 -7.36 14.43 -0.22
CA GLU A 119 -7.18 15.65 0.55
C GLU A 119 -8.26 15.81 1.63
N ASP A 120 -7.98 15.31 2.84
CA ASP A 120 -8.86 15.47 4.00
C ASP A 120 -8.18 16.31 5.10
N LYS A 121 -8.97 16.81 6.07
CA LYS A 121 -8.54 17.51 7.28
C LYS A 121 -7.65 18.74 7.05
N GLY A 122 -8.00 19.55 6.05
CA GLY A 122 -7.30 20.79 5.75
C GLY A 122 -5.90 20.57 5.18
N MET A 123 -5.72 19.49 4.42
CA MET A 123 -4.52 19.31 3.61
C MET A 123 -4.40 20.46 2.60
N GLU A 124 -3.21 21.07 2.53
CA GLU A 124 -2.93 22.14 1.58
C GLU A 124 -2.95 21.60 0.14
N GLU A 125 -3.38 22.46 -0.79
CA GLU A 125 -3.56 22.10 -2.19
C GLU A 125 -2.26 21.58 -2.83
N GLU A 126 -1.15 22.30 -2.63
CA GLU A 126 0.16 21.93 -3.16
C GLU A 126 0.63 20.58 -2.60
N ARG A 127 0.39 20.33 -1.31
CA ARG A 127 0.67 19.05 -0.66
C ARG A 127 -0.11 17.89 -1.28
N SER A 128 -1.41 18.08 -1.53
CA SER A 128 -2.24 17.08 -2.22
C SER A 128 -1.73 16.83 -3.65
N LYS A 129 -1.43 17.90 -4.39
CA LYS A 129 -0.90 17.81 -5.76
C LYS A 129 0.43 17.05 -5.80
N ASN A 130 1.35 17.31 -4.87
CA ASN A 130 2.61 16.58 -4.77
C ASN A 130 2.37 15.08 -4.51
N PHE A 131 1.44 14.75 -3.61
CA PHE A 131 1.09 13.36 -3.34
C PHE A 131 0.54 12.64 -4.59
N GLN A 132 -0.33 13.29 -5.36
CA GLN A 132 -0.85 12.77 -6.63
C GLN A 132 0.28 12.50 -7.64
N LYS A 133 1.21 13.45 -7.79
CA LYS A 133 2.37 13.31 -8.67
C LYS A 133 3.24 12.12 -8.28
N ASN A 134 3.57 12.00 -6.99
CA ASN A 134 4.38 10.87 -6.48
C ASN A 134 3.71 9.52 -6.77
N ILE A 135 2.38 9.40 -6.60
CA ILE A 135 1.64 8.18 -6.94
C ILE A 135 1.74 7.89 -8.45
N ALA A 136 1.55 8.90 -9.29
CA ALA A 136 1.63 8.76 -10.74
C ALA A 136 3.02 8.35 -11.21
N GLU A 137 4.08 8.91 -10.61
CA GLU A 137 5.48 8.56 -10.87
C GLU A 137 5.80 7.12 -10.48
N ILE A 138 5.44 6.70 -9.26
CA ILE A 138 5.65 5.31 -8.80
C ILE A 138 4.89 4.33 -9.71
N SER A 139 3.66 4.67 -10.09
CA SER A 139 2.83 3.85 -10.99
C SER A 139 3.46 3.66 -12.38
N LYS A 140 4.32 4.59 -12.81
CA LYS A 140 5.07 4.54 -14.08
C LYS A 140 6.47 3.95 -13.93
N SER A 141 6.90 3.60 -12.71
CA SER A 141 8.23 3.08 -12.45
C SER A 141 8.52 1.80 -13.25
N LEU A 142 9.80 1.59 -13.58
CA LEU A 142 10.24 0.39 -14.32
C LEU A 142 9.83 -0.92 -13.61
N SER A 143 9.77 -0.91 -12.28
CA SER A 143 9.35 -2.06 -11.47
C SER A 143 7.89 -2.45 -11.66
N LEU A 144 7.01 -1.52 -12.04
CA LEU A 144 5.56 -1.75 -12.12
C LEU A 144 5.02 -1.63 -13.56
N LYS A 145 5.86 -1.28 -14.53
CA LYS A 145 5.47 -0.93 -15.91
C LYS A 145 4.64 -2.02 -16.62
N ASN A 146 4.88 -3.29 -16.31
CA ASN A 146 4.21 -4.43 -16.94
C ASN A 146 3.09 -5.03 -16.09
N ASP A 147 2.87 -4.51 -14.88
CA ASP A 147 1.85 -5.02 -13.99
C ASP A 147 0.48 -4.43 -14.29
N LYS A 148 -0.56 -5.25 -14.08
CA LYS A 148 -1.95 -4.84 -14.20
C LYS A 148 -2.50 -4.44 -12.84
N PHE A 149 -2.90 -3.18 -12.72
CA PHE A 149 -3.56 -2.63 -11.54
C PHE A 149 -4.43 -1.43 -11.94
N GLN A 150 -5.29 -1.00 -11.02
CA GLN A 150 -6.11 0.19 -11.22
C GLN A 150 -6.13 1.05 -9.95
N ILE A 151 -5.93 2.35 -10.14
CA ILE A 151 -6.03 3.37 -9.10
C ILE A 151 -7.15 4.32 -9.52
N ILE A 152 -8.13 4.50 -8.65
CA ILE A 152 -9.17 5.54 -8.81
C ILE A 152 -9.04 6.49 -7.63
N MET A 153 -8.85 7.77 -7.91
CA MET A 153 -8.78 8.82 -6.90
C MET A 153 -9.80 9.89 -7.25
N THR A 154 -10.59 10.31 -6.26
CA THR A 154 -11.37 11.55 -6.38
C THR A 154 -10.60 12.67 -5.69
N THR A 155 -10.56 13.82 -6.35
CA THR A 155 -9.92 15.03 -5.83
C THR A 155 -10.65 16.25 -6.39
N SER A 156 -10.75 17.28 -5.56
CA SER A 156 -11.19 18.62 -5.89
C SER A 156 -10.03 19.53 -6.33
N MET A 157 -8.79 19.03 -6.23
CA MET A 157 -7.55 19.79 -6.36
C MET A 157 -6.53 19.02 -7.22
N ILE A 158 -6.93 18.62 -8.43
CA ILE A 158 -6.05 17.86 -9.33
C ILE A 158 -4.79 18.66 -9.69
N ALA A 159 -3.62 18.00 -9.71
CA ALA A 159 -2.40 18.61 -10.21
C ALA A 159 -2.53 18.88 -11.71
N SER A 160 -2.18 20.08 -12.18
CA SER A 160 -2.39 20.51 -13.57
C SER A 160 -1.74 19.60 -14.61
N GLU A 161 -0.62 18.95 -14.27
CA GLU A 161 0.09 17.98 -15.11
C GLU A 161 -0.63 16.63 -15.23
N LEU A 162 -1.50 16.32 -14.27
CA LEU A 162 -2.32 15.11 -14.24
C LEU A 162 -3.74 15.37 -14.77
N ASP A 163 -4.13 16.64 -14.95
CA ASP A 163 -5.41 17.03 -15.52
C ASP A 163 -5.42 16.90 -17.05
N ILE A 164 -5.23 15.67 -17.52
CA ILE A 164 -5.18 15.29 -18.93
C ILE A 164 -6.05 14.06 -19.17
N GLU A 165 -6.56 13.89 -20.39
CA GLU A 165 -7.49 12.81 -20.77
C GLU A 165 -6.97 11.40 -20.45
N THR A 166 -5.64 11.23 -20.35
CA THR A 166 -5.03 9.94 -19.96
C THR A 166 -5.37 9.55 -18.52
N TYR A 167 -5.58 10.52 -17.62
CA TYR A 167 -5.79 10.30 -16.19
C TYR A 167 -7.20 10.70 -15.72
N THR A 168 -7.85 11.60 -16.42
CA THR A 168 -9.17 12.10 -16.04
C THR A 168 -10.28 11.37 -16.78
N ILE A 169 -11.41 11.18 -16.10
CA ILE A 169 -12.60 10.53 -16.66
C ILE A 169 -13.79 11.44 -16.42
N GLY A 170 -14.52 11.75 -17.50
CA GLY A 170 -15.74 12.56 -17.44
C GLY A 170 -15.48 14.07 -17.56
N LYS A 171 -16.50 14.86 -17.24
CA LYS A 171 -16.45 16.32 -17.31
C LYS A 171 -15.88 16.89 -16.03
N PHE A 172 -15.09 17.97 -16.16
CA PHE A 172 -14.75 18.82 -15.03
C PHE A 172 -15.96 19.65 -14.62
N TYR A 173 -16.19 19.78 -13.32
CA TYR A 173 -17.30 20.55 -12.75
C TYR A 173 -16.76 21.62 -11.82
N ASP A 174 -17.38 22.80 -11.85
CA ASP A 174 -17.00 23.93 -11.00
C ASP A 174 -18.24 24.64 -10.43
N LYS A 175 -18.03 25.79 -9.78
CA LYS A 175 -19.13 26.57 -9.19
C LYS A 175 -20.15 27.07 -10.22
N LYS A 176 -19.73 27.27 -11.47
CA LYS A 176 -20.55 27.74 -12.60
C LYS A 176 -21.19 26.56 -13.34
N ASP A 177 -20.46 25.45 -13.50
CA ASP A 177 -20.90 24.24 -14.17
C ASP A 177 -21.02 23.08 -13.18
N LYS A 178 -22.19 22.96 -12.56
CA LYS A 178 -22.47 21.94 -11.54
C LYS A 178 -22.74 20.56 -12.18
N SER A 179 -22.37 19.51 -11.45
CA SER A 179 -22.65 18.12 -11.83
C SER A 179 -24.14 17.79 -11.86
N LEU A 180 -24.92 18.39 -10.95
CA LEU A 180 -26.37 18.33 -10.98
C LEU A 180 -26.91 19.50 -11.83
N LYS A 181 -27.51 19.16 -12.96
CA LYS A 181 -28.24 20.10 -13.81
C LYS A 181 -29.65 20.27 -13.25
N ASN A 182 -30.02 21.51 -12.92
CA ASN A 182 -31.40 21.89 -12.62
C ASN A 182 -32.09 22.33 -13.91
#